data_AF-A0A2I1FNE4-F1
#
_entry.id   AF-A0A2I1FNE4-F1
#
_cell.length_a   1.000
_cell.length_b   1.000
_cell.length_c   1.000
_cell.angle_alpha   90.00
_cell.angle_beta   90.00
_cell.angle_gamma   90.00
#
_symmetry.space_group_name_H-M   'P 1'
#
loop_
_entity.id
_entity.type
_entity.pdbx_description
1 polymer ?
#
loop_
_entity_poly.entity_id
_entity_poly.type
_entity_poly.pdbx_seq_one_letter_code
_entity_poly.pdbx_strand_id
1 'polypeptide(L)'
;MECFFNGLFKKKEFEREIKNQIEQTIKSIKVHFEFFKSRSNSGKWNWTSLMGPNKKKVLQYFPIVNFILGKCSEEIQKLWCDFYDLYLVLRSSNLTYLEIDNFENKVKQ
;
A
#
# COMPACT_ATOMS: atom_id res chain seq x y z
N MET A 1 2.59 -0.49 6.77
CA MET A 1 1.39 -1.35 6.62
C MET A 1 0.92 -1.93 7.95
N GLU A 2 1.81 -2.44 8.80
CA GLU A 2 1.44 -3.02 10.10
C GLU A 2 0.61 -2.08 11.00
N CYS A 3 1.02 -0.81 11.18
CA CYS A 3 0.24 0.15 11.94
C CYS A 3 -1.16 0.42 11.35
N PHE A 4 -1.29 0.38 10.02
CA PHE A 4 -2.56 0.59 9.32
C PHE A 4 -3.53 -0.57 9.57
N PHE A 5 -3.10 -1.82 9.33
CA PHE A 5 -3.96 -2.99 9.55
C PHE A 5 -4.30 -3.20 11.03
N ASN A 6 -3.35 -2.97 11.93
CA ASN A 6 -3.64 -3.02 13.38
C ASN A 6 -4.67 -1.96 13.82
N GLY A 7 -4.69 -0.79 13.15
CA GLY A 7 -5.74 0.20 13.34
C GLY A 7 -7.10 -0.27 12.82
N LEU A 8 -7.12 -0.92 11.65
CA LEU A 8 -8.35 -1.45 11.04
C LEU A 8 -8.99 -2.56 11.89
N PHE A 9 -8.20 -3.46 12.49
CA PHE A 9 -8.72 -4.54 13.33
C PHE A 9 -9.48 -4.08 14.57
N LYS A 10 -9.29 -2.83 14.99
CA LYS A 10 -10.03 -2.23 16.11
C LYS A 10 -11.42 -1.73 15.71
N LYS A 11 -11.72 -1.61 14.41
CA LYS A 11 -13.01 -1.14 13.93
C LYS A 11 -14.05 -2.26 13.99
N LYS A 12 -15.24 -1.97 14.53
CA LYS A 12 -16.35 -2.93 14.64
C LYS A 12 -16.79 -3.48 13.27
N GLU A 13 -16.65 -2.67 12.23
CA GLU A 13 -17.03 -3.03 10.85
C GLU A 13 -15.95 -3.81 10.10
N PHE A 14 -14.81 -4.12 10.75
CA PHE A 14 -13.69 -4.78 10.10
C PHE A 14 -14.07 -6.13 9.47
N GLU A 15 -14.57 -7.07 10.28
CA GLU A 15 -14.92 -8.42 9.80
C GLU A 15 -16.12 -8.40 8.85
N ARG A 16 -17.05 -7.45 9.05
CA ARG A 16 -18.31 -7.39 8.30
C ARG A 16 -18.14 -6.79 6.91
N GLU A 17 -17.30 -5.77 6.76
CA GLU A 17 -17.27 -4.93 5.55
C GLU A 17 -15.84 -4.69 5.06
N ILE A 18 -15.00 -4.05 5.88
CA ILE A 18 -13.68 -3.56 5.45
C ILE A 18 -12.78 -4.69 4.97
N LYS A 19 -12.80 -5.84 5.64
CA LYS A 19 -12.00 -7.02 5.27
C LYS A 19 -12.23 -7.39 3.81
N ASN A 20 -13.49 -7.63 3.44
CA ASN A 20 -13.84 -8.07 2.09
C ASN A 20 -13.54 -6.98 1.06
N GLN A 21 -13.80 -5.71 1.36
CA GLN A 21 -13.49 -4.61 0.44
C GLN A 21 -11.99 -4.53 0.12
N ILE A 22 -11.13 -4.63 1.12
CA ILE A 22 -9.67 -4.59 0.92
C ILE A 22 -9.21 -5.82 0.14
N GLU A 23 -9.65 -7.03 0.51
CA GLU A 23 -9.26 -8.26 -0.16
C GLU A 23 -9.67 -8.26 -1.65
N GLN A 24 -10.90 -7.83 -1.96
CA GLN A 24 -11.36 -7.73 -3.35
C GLN A 24 -10.60 -6.66 -4.14
N THR A 25 -10.26 -5.54 -3.51
CA THR A 25 -9.50 -4.47 -4.15
C THR A 25 -8.06 -4.91 -4.43
N ILE A 26 -7.42 -5.65 -3.53
CA ILE A 26 -6.07 -6.19 -3.79
C ILE A 26 -6.12 -7.32 -4.83
N LYS A 27 -7.20 -8.11 -4.82
CA LYS A 27 -7.43 -9.14 -5.86
C LYS A 27 -7.62 -8.52 -7.25
N SER A 28 -8.30 -7.37 -7.37
CA SER A 28 -8.52 -6.71 -8.66
C SER A 28 -7.22 -6.24 -9.32
N ILE A 29 -6.20 -5.89 -8.53
CA ILE A 29 -4.83 -5.58 -9.01
C ILE A 29 -3.96 -6.83 -9.20
N LYS A 30 -4.57 -8.03 -9.22
CA LYS A 30 -3.94 -9.33 -9.44
C LYS A 30 -2.86 -9.65 -8.40
N VAL A 31 -3.17 -9.40 -7.13
CA VAL A 31 -2.35 -9.76 -5.97
C VAL A 31 -3.18 -10.63 -5.03
N HIS A 32 -2.64 -11.77 -4.62
CA HIS A 32 -3.26 -12.58 -3.57
C HIS A 32 -3.01 -11.92 -2.21
N PHE A 33 -4.09 -11.64 -1.49
CA PHE A 33 -4.02 -11.09 -0.14
C PHE A 33 -5.28 -11.44 0.62
N GLU A 34 -5.09 -11.92 1.84
CA GLU A 34 -6.18 -12.31 2.75
C GLU A 34 -5.81 -11.94 4.19
N PHE A 35 -6.82 -11.55 4.95
CA PHE A 35 -6.78 -11.48 6.40
C PHE A 35 -7.26 -12.82 6.98
N PHE A 36 -6.54 -13.32 7.99
CA PHE A 36 -6.84 -14.57 8.64
C PHE A 36 -6.60 -14.48 10.14
N LYS A 37 -7.33 -15.28 10.94
CA LYS A 37 -7.06 -15.41 12.37
C LYS A 37 -5.93 -16.42 12.57
N SER A 38 -4.87 -16.00 13.24
CA SER A 38 -3.75 -16.89 13.56
C SER A 38 -4.20 -17.95 14.57
N ARG A 39 -3.95 -19.23 14.24
CA ARG A 39 -4.20 -20.36 15.14
C ARG A 39 -3.26 -20.37 16.35
N SER A 40 -2.05 -19.82 16.21
CA SER A 40 -1.02 -19.82 17.27
C SER A 40 -1.09 -18.61 18.20
N ASN A 41 -1.66 -17.48 17.76
CA ASN A 41 -1.71 -16.23 18.52
C ASN A 41 -3.12 -15.92 19.07
N SER A 42 -3.79 -16.92 19.65
CA SER A 42 -5.08 -16.74 20.33
C SER A 42 -6.19 -16.14 19.44
N GLY A 43 -6.20 -16.45 18.15
CA GLY A 43 -7.22 -15.94 17.22
C GLY A 43 -7.05 -14.48 16.79
N LYS A 44 -5.88 -13.86 17.06
CA LYS A 44 -5.56 -12.52 16.57
C LYS A 44 -5.56 -12.47 15.04
N TRP A 45 -6.08 -11.38 14.50
CA TRP A 45 -6.04 -11.10 13.07
C TRP A 45 -4.60 -10.92 12.59
N ASN A 46 -4.32 -11.50 11.44
CA ASN A 46 -3.08 -11.39 10.70
C ASN A 46 -3.41 -11.29 9.20
N TRP A 47 -2.40 -11.05 8.36
CA TRP A 47 -2.59 -10.85 6.92
C TRP A 47 -1.48 -11.51 6.12
N THR A 48 -1.77 -11.73 4.83
CA THR A 48 -0.79 -12.24 3.87
C THR A 48 0.37 -11.27 3.72
N SER A 49 1.61 -11.74 3.92
CA SER A 49 2.79 -10.90 3.70
C SER A 49 2.93 -10.53 2.22
N LEU A 50 3.05 -9.23 1.93
CA LEU A 50 3.28 -8.73 0.58
C LEU A 50 4.78 -8.67 0.29
N MET A 51 5.27 -9.56 -0.58
CA MET A 51 6.68 -9.70 -0.90
C MET A 51 6.98 -9.25 -2.34
N GLY A 52 8.16 -8.62 -2.52
CA GLY A 52 8.75 -8.30 -3.82
C GLY A 52 7.75 -7.71 -4.83
N PRO A 53 7.36 -8.44 -5.89
CA PRO A 53 6.42 -7.97 -6.91
C PRO A 53 5.05 -7.55 -6.37
N ASN A 54 4.50 -8.28 -5.40
CA ASN A 54 3.18 -7.98 -4.86
C ASN A 54 3.16 -6.67 -4.09
N LYS A 55 4.23 -6.39 -3.34
CA LYS A 55 4.41 -5.11 -2.64
C LYS A 55 4.45 -3.94 -3.61
N LYS A 56 5.15 -4.09 -4.75
CA LYS A 56 5.20 -3.07 -5.81
C LYS A 56 3.83 -2.78 -6.41
N LYS A 57 3.08 -3.83 -6.77
CA LYS A 57 1.72 -3.67 -7.32
C LYS A 57 0.79 -2.92 -6.35
N VAL A 58 0.87 -3.25 -5.06
CA VAL A 58 0.06 -2.56 -4.04
C VAL A 58 0.47 -1.10 -3.91
N LEU A 59 1.76 -0.78 -3.88
CA LEU A 59 2.23 0.62 -3.86
C LEU A 59 1.75 1.41 -5.08
N GLN A 60 1.75 0.78 -6.25
CA GLN A 60 1.42 1.44 -7.51
C GLN A 60 -0.09 1.60 -7.75
N TYR A 61 -0.91 0.61 -7.37
CA TYR A 61 -2.29 0.52 -7.83
C TYR A 61 -3.35 0.48 -6.73
N PHE A 62 -2.97 0.34 -5.46
CA PHE A 62 -3.96 0.27 -4.38
C PHE A 62 -4.54 1.67 -4.06
N PRO A 63 -5.87 1.87 -4.12
CA PRO A 63 -6.49 3.18 -3.95
C PRO A 63 -6.76 3.49 -2.47
N ILE A 64 -5.80 4.09 -1.78
CA ILE A 64 -5.87 4.42 -0.34
C ILE A 64 -7.05 5.34 -0.03
N VAL A 65 -7.33 6.27 -0.93
CA VAL A 65 -8.42 7.26 -0.84
C VAL A 65 -9.81 6.62 -0.69
N ASN A 66 -9.97 5.36 -1.08
CA ASN A 66 -11.23 4.64 -0.91
C ASN A 66 -11.42 4.09 0.51
N PHE A 67 -10.36 4.02 1.32
CA PHE A 67 -10.36 3.38 2.65
C PHE A 67 -10.05 4.33 3.79
N ILE A 68 -9.39 5.45 3.50
CA ILE A 68 -9.12 6.52 4.45
C ILE A 68 -9.85 7.76 3.94
N LEU A 69 -10.62 8.42 4.80
CA LEU A 69 -11.36 9.63 4.42
C LEU A 69 -10.55 10.90 4.72
N GLY A 70 -10.76 11.92 3.90
CA GLY A 70 -10.22 13.26 4.09
C GLY A 70 -8.83 13.47 3.49
N LYS A 71 -8.31 14.69 3.64
CA LYS A 71 -7.05 15.16 3.05
C LYS A 71 -5.84 14.26 3.35
N CYS A 72 -5.80 13.67 4.55
CA CYS A 72 -4.74 12.75 4.94
C CYS A 72 -4.63 11.53 3.99
N SER A 73 -5.74 11.07 3.42
CA SER A 73 -5.74 9.95 2.47
C SER A 73 -5.03 10.30 1.15
N GLU A 74 -5.24 11.51 0.66
CA GLU A 74 -4.62 12.03 -0.56
C GLU A 74 -3.12 12.21 -0.35
N GLU A 75 -2.71 12.73 0.81
CA GLU A 75 -1.31 12.89 1.18
C GLU A 75 -0.59 11.53 1.30
N ILE A 76 -1.24 10.51 1.91
CA ILE A 76 -0.67 9.16 1.99
C ILE A 76 -0.59 8.52 0.59
N GLN A 77 -1.62 8.69 -0.25
CA GLN A 77 -1.62 8.18 -1.63
C GLN A 77 -0.47 8.81 -2.42
N LYS A 78 -0.31 10.14 -2.35
CA LYS A 78 0.80 10.86 -2.97
C LYS A 78 2.14 10.32 -2.49
N LEU A 79 2.31 10.16 -1.18
CA LEU A 79 3.54 9.62 -0.59
C LEU A 79 3.89 8.22 -1.13
N TRP A 80 2.89 7.35 -1.31
CA TRP A 80 3.12 6.00 -1.87
C TRP A 80 3.53 6.06 -3.34
N CYS A 81 2.88 6.91 -4.13
CA CYS A 81 3.24 7.13 -5.53
C CYS A 81 4.64 7.72 -5.67
N ASP A 82 4.96 8.77 -4.92
CA ASP A 82 6.28 9.42 -4.94
C ASP A 82 7.40 8.46 -4.50
N PHE A 83 7.14 7.62 -3.49
CA PHE A 83 8.09 6.58 -3.07
C PHE A 83 8.28 5.50 -4.16
N TYR A 84 7.22 5.13 -4.87
CA TYR A 84 7.32 4.19 -5.99
C TYR A 84 8.11 4.78 -7.15
N ASP A 85 7.92 6.05 -7.48
CA ASP A 85 8.70 6.77 -8.50
C ASP A 85 10.19 6.78 -8.13
N LEU A 86 10.54 7.14 -6.88
CA LEU A 86 11.92 7.06 -6.38
C LEU A 86 12.49 5.66 -6.54
N TYR A 87 11.71 4.63 -6.20
CA TYR A 87 12.13 3.25 -6.36
C TYR A 87 12.46 2.89 -7.81
N LEU A 88 11.66 3.36 -8.78
CA LEU A 88 11.92 3.13 -10.20
C LEU A 88 13.20 3.82 -10.66
N VAL A 89 13.42 5.08 -10.24
CA VAL A 89 14.65 5.84 -10.52
C VAL A 89 15.87 5.09 -9.99
N LEU A 90 15.86 4.67 -8.73
CA LEU A 90 16.97 3.91 -8.12
C LEU A 90 17.24 2.54 -8.77
N ARG A 91 16.25 1.99 -9.49
CA ARG A 91 16.36 0.70 -10.17
C ARG A 91 16.65 0.82 -11.66
N SER A 92 16.68 2.04 -12.21
CA SER A 92 17.03 2.25 -13.60
C SER A 92 18.48 1.84 -13.85
N SER A 93 18.72 1.05 -14.91
CA SER A 93 20.07 0.67 -15.32
C SER A 93 20.81 1.78 -16.05
N ASN A 94 20.07 2.73 -16.64
CA ASN A 94 20.59 3.80 -17.48
C ASN A 94 19.94 5.13 -17.08
N LEU A 95 20.24 5.60 -15.88
CA LEU A 95 19.71 6.86 -15.38
C LEU A 95 20.53 8.03 -15.94
N THR A 96 19.87 8.98 -16.59
CA THR A 96 20.53 10.19 -17.12
C THR A 96 20.55 11.30 -16.06
N TYR A 97 21.54 12.20 -16.15
CA TYR A 97 21.60 13.39 -15.28
C TYR A 97 20.32 14.25 -15.38
N LEU A 98 19.72 14.34 -16.57
CA LEU A 98 18.47 15.06 -16.76
C LEU A 98 17.31 14.43 -15.98
N GLU A 99 17.21 13.10 -15.93
CA GLU A 99 16.18 12.39 -15.15
C GLU A 99 16.41 12.57 -13.64
N ILE A 100 17.67 12.61 -13.19
CA ILE A 100 18.03 12.91 -11.80
C ILE A 100 17.60 14.33 -11.44
N ASP A 101 17.99 15.32 -12.24
CA ASP A 101 17.64 16.73 -12.00
C ASP A 101 16.12 16.95 -12.02
N ASN A 102 15.41 16.34 -12.96
CA ASN A 102 13.95 16.40 -13.03
C ASN A 102 13.31 15.79 -11.78
N PHE A 103 13.80 14.64 -11.32
CA PHE A 103 13.31 14.01 -10.10
C PHE A 103 13.60 14.88 -8.87
N GLU A 104 14.81 15.42 -8.75
CA GLU A 104 15.20 16.30 -7.64
C GLU A 104 14.31 17.56 -7.59
N ASN A 105 14.06 18.19 -8.74
CA ASN A 105 13.16 19.35 -8.82
C ASN A 105 11.71 18.99 -8.47
N LYS A 106 11.23 17.81 -8.89
CA LYS A 106 9.88 17.32 -8.54
C LYS A 106 9.70 17.13 -7.03
N VAL A 107 10.71 16.62 -6.33
CA VAL A 107 10.63 16.33 -4.88
C VAL A 107 10.79 17.58 -4.02
N LYS A 108 11.41 18.65 -4.55
CA LYS A 108 11.56 19.95 -3.87
C LYS A 108 10.29 20.80 -3.85
N GLN A 109 9.28 20.46 -4.66
CA GLN A 109 7.98 21.15 -4.74
C GLN A 109 6.97 20.55 -3.75
#